data_AF-A0A1G4JSH4-F1
#
_entry.id   AF-A0A1G4JSH4-F1
#
_cell.length_a   1.000
_cell.length_b   1.000
_cell.length_c   1.000
_cell.angle_alpha   90.00
_cell.angle_beta   90.00
_cell.angle_gamma   90.00
#
_symmetry.space_group_name_H-M   'P 1'
#
loop_
_entity.id
_entity.type
_entity.pdbx_description
1 polymer ?
#
loop_
_entity_poly.entity_id
_entity_poly.type
_entity_poly.pdbx_seq_one_letter_code
_entity_poly.pdbx_strand_id
1 'polypeptide(L)'
;MDDTLEELLDDKFDVLSLNVSQSPMALSHWENLLNYLLEKASPVCKNINQQLLELIRQTYDSFFAYFPLLENYSVDRALLEYKIGNVRAMHTVFTSALQRHNNSSLLLWIEYLKLCNEVVINKKQLFRKYELAESYIGLHFYSGEFWELYLEQIKLRCVGHQRYLAVLRKVLEVPAYSYSKFFGLWMRAVDDIKDVKQLTLMAPEQELNRKVKIRIRGRERKGPQLQEGKKALRKFTKELYMVTQHRALEIYNLFESNIKTHYYCSAETLIEKSEISAWWRYLDYCDQNGIDQLTHLNFQRALLPLAHYEMIWLKYAAWLIQNYQDFITAKNVLSLGLQLSHRKSKILDRLCGLLVKLGKQDELQMLFKQIKSAFDDKIEETDDFELFMEYFQFTIFVEKWDHRDGADTALKVLRKRLSYGGNKSGQEELLHLVCQMYARFPRKVLEEQIFRLIIDENWLYYLDNAKFWFEYCNRVWVDQKTSYLDKRRYIVEHIMPLVCNRNDSAKKSMESFCESYMPEDLDVWYEMCS
;
A
#
# COMPACT_ATOMS: atom_id res chain seq x y z
N MET A 1 -3.54 -45.15 10.29
CA MET A 1 -3.54 -44.68 8.90
C MET A 1 -2.15 -44.12 8.68
N ASP A 2 -1.21 -45.04 8.46
CA ASP A 2 0.19 -44.75 8.14
C ASP A 2 0.36 -44.86 6.61
N ASP A 3 -0.60 -44.34 5.86
CA ASP A 3 -0.40 -44.18 4.42
C ASP A 3 0.68 -43.12 4.27
N THR A 4 1.74 -43.46 3.55
CA THR A 4 2.87 -42.57 3.31
C THR A 4 2.40 -41.37 2.48
N LEU A 5 3.09 -40.23 2.59
CA LEU A 5 2.72 -39.03 1.83
C LEU A 5 2.64 -39.31 0.31
N GLU A 6 3.50 -40.18 -0.20
CA GLU A 6 3.54 -40.62 -1.60
C GLU A 6 2.32 -41.46 -2.01
N GLU A 7 1.68 -42.17 -1.08
CA GLU A 7 0.45 -42.92 -1.36
C GLU A 7 -0.80 -42.02 -1.35
N LEU A 8 -0.73 -40.87 -0.68
CA LEU A 8 -1.83 -39.91 -0.59
C LEU A 8 -1.87 -38.93 -1.76
N LEU A 9 -0.68 -38.56 -2.25
CA LEU A 9 -0.49 -37.61 -3.35
C LEU A 9 -0.35 -38.38 -4.68
N ASP A 10 -1.20 -38.04 -5.64
CA ASP A 10 -1.17 -38.60 -6.99
C ASP A 10 -0.43 -37.66 -7.97
N ASP A 11 -0.24 -38.08 -9.23
CA ASP A 11 0.44 -37.30 -10.29
C ASP A 11 -0.13 -35.87 -10.46
N LYS A 12 -1.36 -35.60 -10.01
CA LYS A 12 -1.96 -34.27 -10.04
C LYS A 12 -1.22 -33.31 -9.11
N PHE A 13 -0.68 -33.79 -7.99
CA PHE A 13 0.13 -32.98 -7.08
C PHE A 13 1.36 -32.40 -7.78
N ASP A 14 2.07 -33.21 -8.56
CA ASP A 14 3.27 -32.78 -9.28
C ASP A 14 2.95 -31.67 -10.28
N VAL A 15 1.85 -31.81 -11.04
CA VAL A 15 1.39 -30.79 -11.99
C VAL A 15 1.02 -29.48 -11.26
N LEU A 16 0.26 -29.57 -10.17
CA LEU A 16 -0.18 -28.39 -9.42
C LEU A 16 0.99 -27.67 -8.73
N SER A 17 1.91 -28.43 -8.13
CA SER A 17 3.13 -27.91 -7.52
C SER A 17 4.04 -27.24 -8.57
N LEU A 18 4.19 -27.86 -9.74
CA LEU A 18 4.97 -27.30 -10.84
C LEU A 18 4.38 -25.97 -11.33
N ASN A 19 3.05 -25.88 -11.48
CA ASN A 19 2.37 -24.65 -11.89
C ASN A 19 2.60 -23.49 -10.90
N VAL A 20 2.59 -23.79 -9.59
CA VAL A 20 2.91 -22.81 -8.55
C VAL A 20 4.38 -22.40 -8.63
N SER A 21 5.30 -23.34 -8.81
CA SER A 21 6.73 -23.05 -8.91
C SER A 21 7.09 -22.23 -10.15
N GLN A 22 6.41 -22.47 -11.28
CA GLN A 22 6.65 -21.75 -12.54
C GLN A 22 6.05 -20.34 -12.51
N SER A 23 4.87 -20.18 -11.91
CA SER A 23 4.16 -18.90 -11.86
C SER A 23 3.65 -18.58 -10.45
N PRO A 24 4.54 -18.18 -9.50
CA PRO A 24 4.16 -17.96 -8.10
C PRO A 24 3.19 -16.79 -7.88
N MET A 25 3.10 -15.86 -8.82
CA MET A 25 2.19 -14.69 -8.73
C MET A 25 0.78 -14.97 -9.25
N ALA A 26 0.53 -16.16 -9.83
CA ALA A 26 -0.80 -16.57 -10.27
C ALA A 26 -1.60 -17.13 -9.09
N LEU A 27 -2.55 -16.36 -8.56
CA LEU A 27 -3.37 -16.73 -7.41
C LEU A 27 -4.09 -18.08 -7.62
N SER A 28 -4.67 -18.29 -8.80
CA SER A 28 -5.44 -19.51 -9.12
C SER A 28 -4.63 -20.79 -9.01
N HIS A 29 -3.32 -20.76 -9.28
CA HIS A 29 -2.45 -21.93 -9.13
C HIS A 29 -2.34 -22.36 -7.67
N TRP A 30 -2.17 -21.39 -6.76
CA TRP A 30 -2.16 -21.63 -5.32
C TRP A 30 -3.50 -22.14 -4.82
N GLU A 31 -4.62 -21.54 -5.26
CA GLU A 31 -5.96 -21.98 -4.86
C GLU A 31 -6.21 -23.43 -5.28
N ASN A 32 -5.84 -23.81 -6.51
CA ASN A 32 -6.00 -25.17 -7.01
C ASN A 32 -5.15 -26.18 -6.22
N LEU A 33 -3.88 -25.86 -5.92
CA LEU A 33 -3.01 -26.70 -5.11
C LEU A 33 -3.57 -26.87 -3.69
N LEU A 34 -3.98 -25.77 -3.07
CA LEU A 34 -4.44 -25.76 -1.69
C LEU A 34 -5.78 -26.51 -1.55
N ASN A 35 -6.71 -26.31 -2.48
CA ASN A 35 -7.97 -27.05 -2.53
C ASN A 35 -7.74 -28.55 -2.69
N TYR A 36 -6.81 -28.95 -3.56
CA TYR A 36 -6.43 -30.36 -3.72
C TYR A 36 -5.88 -30.97 -2.42
N LEU A 37 -4.96 -30.28 -1.74
CA LEU A 37 -4.40 -30.77 -0.47
C LEU A 37 -5.47 -30.86 0.63
N LEU A 38 -6.38 -29.88 0.70
CA LEU A 38 -7.50 -29.91 1.64
C LEU A 38 -8.50 -31.02 1.34
N GLU A 39 -8.72 -31.35 0.06
CA GLU A 39 -9.56 -32.48 -0.36
C GLU A 39 -8.96 -33.81 0.12
N LYS A 40 -7.65 -34.01 -0.08
CA LYS A 40 -6.92 -35.20 0.42
C LYS A 40 -6.89 -35.28 1.95
N ALA A 41 -6.96 -34.14 2.64
CA ALA A 41 -7.06 -34.06 4.09
C ALA A 41 -8.47 -34.29 4.64
N SER A 42 -9.49 -34.40 3.79
CA SER A 42 -10.88 -34.56 4.21
C SER A 42 -11.20 -36.02 4.57
N PRO A 43 -11.90 -36.30 5.69
CA PRO A 43 -12.41 -35.35 6.67
C PRO A 43 -11.32 -34.81 7.61
N VAL A 44 -11.26 -33.48 7.76
CA VAL A 44 -10.32 -32.81 8.66
C VAL A 44 -10.66 -33.16 10.11
N CYS A 45 -9.86 -34.04 10.70
CA CYS A 45 -10.02 -34.51 12.07
C CYS A 45 -8.66 -34.57 12.79
N LYS A 46 -8.69 -34.87 14.10
CA LYS A 46 -7.46 -34.97 14.92
C LYS A 46 -6.48 -36.05 14.45
N ASN A 47 -6.95 -37.01 13.67
CA ASN A 47 -6.16 -38.15 13.19
C ASN A 47 -5.64 -37.94 11.75
N ILE A 48 -5.63 -36.70 11.26
CA ILE A 48 -5.03 -36.36 9.97
C ILE A 48 -3.57 -36.80 9.92
N ASN A 49 -3.11 -37.26 8.76
CA ASN A 49 -1.70 -37.58 8.52
C ASN A 49 -0.84 -36.33 8.83
N GLN A 50 0.19 -36.51 9.67
CA GLN A 50 1.01 -35.39 10.16
C GLN A 50 1.85 -34.76 9.05
N GLN A 51 2.37 -35.55 8.11
CA GLN A 51 3.17 -35.06 6.99
C GLN A 51 2.29 -34.24 6.03
N LEU A 52 1.08 -34.73 5.72
CA LEU A 52 0.12 -33.98 4.91
C LEU A 52 -0.31 -32.69 5.59
N LEU A 53 -0.56 -32.72 6.90
CA LEU A 53 -0.87 -31.51 7.65
C LEU A 53 0.27 -30.51 7.57
N GLU A 54 1.51 -30.94 7.81
CA GLU A 54 2.70 -30.07 7.74
C GLU A 54 2.89 -29.48 6.34
N LEU A 55 2.67 -30.27 5.28
CA LEU A 55 2.67 -29.79 3.90
C LEU A 55 1.61 -28.69 3.71
N ILE A 56 0.37 -28.90 4.17
CA ILE A 56 -0.69 -27.88 4.10
C ILE A 56 -0.26 -26.60 4.85
N ARG A 57 0.34 -26.72 6.05
CA ARG A 57 0.82 -25.56 6.81
C ARG A 57 1.86 -24.77 6.00
N GLN A 58 2.84 -25.46 5.42
CA GLN A 58 3.90 -24.86 4.61
C GLN A 58 3.37 -24.24 3.32
N THR A 59 2.37 -24.86 2.69
CA THR A 59 1.69 -24.29 1.52
C THR A 59 1.01 -22.98 1.88
N TYR A 60 0.28 -22.91 3.00
CA TYR A 60 -0.32 -21.65 3.47
C TYR A 60 0.74 -20.60 3.83
N ASP A 61 1.81 -20.97 4.52
CA ASP A 61 2.86 -20.04 4.93
C ASP A 61 3.56 -19.43 3.70
N SER A 62 3.88 -20.26 2.70
CA SER A 62 4.40 -19.80 1.41
C SER A 62 3.38 -18.95 0.66
N PHE A 63 2.10 -19.36 0.65
CA PHE A 63 1.03 -18.64 -0.02
C PHE A 63 0.88 -17.21 0.53
N PHE A 64 0.94 -17.03 1.85
CA PHE A 64 0.90 -15.70 2.46
C PHE A 64 2.19 -14.89 2.27
N ALA A 65 3.32 -15.52 1.96
CA ALA A 65 4.53 -14.80 1.57
C ALA A 65 4.37 -14.12 0.21
N TYR A 66 3.55 -14.65 -0.69
CA TYR A 66 3.22 -14.01 -1.97
C TYR A 66 1.97 -13.11 -1.87
N PHE A 67 0.95 -13.54 -1.12
CA PHE A 67 -0.34 -12.86 -0.99
C PHE A 67 -0.69 -12.55 0.48
N PRO A 68 0.04 -11.62 1.13
CA PRO A 68 -0.08 -11.35 2.56
C PRO A 68 -1.43 -10.77 3.01
N LEU A 69 -2.20 -10.18 2.08
CA LEU A 69 -3.45 -9.47 2.36
C LEU A 69 -4.72 -10.31 2.15
N LEU A 70 -4.59 -11.63 1.98
CA LEU A 70 -5.71 -12.54 1.83
C LEU A 70 -6.37 -12.87 3.18
N GLU A 71 -7.41 -12.10 3.52
CA GLU A 71 -8.12 -12.21 4.80
C GLU A 71 -8.86 -13.55 4.94
N ASN A 72 -9.64 -13.96 3.93
CA ASN A 72 -10.44 -15.19 3.98
C ASN A 72 -9.56 -16.44 4.18
N TYR A 73 -8.47 -16.55 3.44
CA TYR A 73 -7.53 -17.67 3.57
C TYR A 73 -6.85 -17.70 4.94
N SER A 74 -6.62 -16.53 5.56
CA SER A 74 -6.12 -16.45 6.94
C SER A 74 -7.15 -16.98 7.95
N VAL A 75 -8.44 -16.71 7.73
CA VAL A 75 -9.54 -17.30 8.52
C VAL A 75 -9.58 -18.81 8.32
N ASP A 76 -9.54 -19.30 7.09
CA ASP A 76 -9.58 -20.73 6.76
C ASP A 76 -8.43 -21.50 7.41
N ARG A 77 -7.22 -20.95 7.35
CA ARG A 77 -6.04 -21.52 8.00
C ARG A 77 -6.23 -21.64 9.51
N ALA A 78 -6.81 -20.63 10.14
CA ALA A 78 -7.04 -20.63 11.58
C ALA A 78 -8.18 -21.60 11.97
N LEU A 79 -9.22 -21.70 11.14
CA LEU A 79 -10.31 -22.66 11.29
C LEU A 79 -9.81 -24.10 11.13
N LEU A 80 -8.86 -24.36 10.22
CA LEU A 80 -8.20 -25.65 10.08
C LEU A 80 -7.53 -26.07 11.39
N GLU A 81 -6.71 -25.19 11.99
CA GLU A 81 -6.08 -25.47 13.29
C GLU A 81 -7.11 -25.67 14.41
N TYR A 82 -8.19 -24.90 14.40
CA TYR A 82 -9.28 -25.05 15.36
C TYR A 82 -9.97 -26.42 15.24
N LYS A 83 -10.31 -26.85 14.01
CA LYS A 83 -10.93 -28.16 13.74
C LYS A 83 -10.06 -29.34 14.16
N ILE A 84 -8.73 -29.21 14.01
CA ILE A 84 -7.76 -30.21 14.48
C ILE A 84 -7.59 -30.15 16.02
N GLY A 85 -8.17 -29.15 16.69
CA GLY A 85 -8.14 -29.00 18.14
C GLY A 85 -6.93 -28.23 18.68
N ASN A 86 -6.14 -27.60 17.80
CA ASN A 86 -4.98 -26.81 18.18
C ASN A 86 -5.33 -25.33 18.38
N VAL A 87 -5.97 -25.03 19.52
CA VAL A 87 -6.40 -23.67 19.88
C VAL A 87 -5.23 -22.68 19.98
N ARG A 88 -4.05 -23.14 20.41
CA ARG A 88 -2.85 -22.29 20.51
C ARG A 88 -2.36 -21.86 19.12
N ALA A 89 -2.31 -22.79 18.17
CA ALA A 89 -1.96 -22.44 16.80
C ALA A 89 -3.01 -21.53 16.16
N MET A 90 -4.32 -21.80 16.38
CA MET A 90 -5.39 -20.90 15.93
C MET A 90 -5.15 -19.45 16.39
N HIS A 91 -4.87 -19.23 17.69
CA HIS A 91 -4.57 -17.88 18.19
C HIS A 91 -3.33 -17.27 17.52
N THR A 92 -2.30 -18.08 17.25
CA THR A 92 -1.06 -17.63 16.62
C THR A 92 -1.30 -17.22 15.16
N VAL A 93 -2.07 -18.01 14.40
CA VAL A 93 -2.44 -17.73 13.01
C VAL A 93 -3.24 -16.43 12.94
N PHE A 94 -4.29 -16.24 13.76
CA PHE A 94 -5.04 -14.99 13.78
C PHE A 94 -4.19 -13.79 14.17
N THR A 95 -3.32 -13.94 15.18
CA THR A 95 -2.45 -12.83 15.62
C THR A 95 -1.47 -12.44 14.51
N SER A 96 -0.88 -13.41 13.82
CA SER A 96 0.01 -13.17 12.68
C SER A 96 -0.74 -12.54 11.52
N ALA A 97 -1.95 -13.00 11.20
CA ALA A 97 -2.77 -12.43 10.15
C ALA A 97 -3.16 -10.98 10.48
N LEU A 98 -3.62 -10.71 11.69
CA LEU A 98 -3.93 -9.35 12.14
C LEU A 98 -2.69 -8.44 12.04
N GLN A 99 -1.51 -8.92 12.42
CA GLN A 99 -0.26 -8.15 12.28
C GLN A 99 0.06 -7.81 10.82
N ARG A 100 -0.14 -8.73 9.86
CA ARG A 100 0.04 -8.44 8.41
C ARG A 100 -0.88 -7.31 7.93
N HIS A 101 -2.07 -7.19 8.52
CA HIS A 101 -3.05 -6.15 8.24
C HIS A 101 -2.98 -4.95 9.20
N ASN A 102 -1.87 -4.77 9.92
CA ASN A 102 -1.69 -3.71 10.93
C ASN A 102 -2.83 -3.62 11.97
N ASN A 103 -3.46 -4.75 12.28
CA ASN A 103 -4.64 -4.93 13.12
C ASN A 103 -5.89 -4.17 12.63
N SER A 104 -5.95 -3.69 11.39
CA SER A 104 -7.09 -2.90 10.89
C SER A 104 -8.12 -3.71 10.09
N SER A 105 -7.93 -5.02 9.93
CA SER A 105 -8.88 -5.90 9.24
C SER A 105 -10.13 -6.14 10.10
N LEU A 106 -11.29 -5.67 9.62
CA LEU A 106 -12.58 -5.90 10.29
C LEU A 106 -12.95 -7.39 10.29
N LEU A 107 -12.78 -8.08 9.16
CA LEU A 107 -13.13 -9.48 8.99
C LEU A 107 -12.34 -10.37 9.95
N LEU A 108 -11.01 -10.23 9.99
CA LEU A 108 -10.14 -11.04 10.85
C LEU A 108 -10.49 -10.86 12.33
N TRP A 109 -10.77 -9.64 12.77
CA TRP A 109 -11.17 -9.39 14.15
C TRP A 109 -12.51 -10.02 14.49
N ILE A 110 -13.51 -9.91 13.62
CA ILE A 110 -14.84 -10.47 13.85
C ILE A 110 -14.75 -11.99 13.98
N GLU A 111 -14.12 -12.67 13.02
CA GLU A 111 -13.98 -14.13 13.04
C GLU A 111 -13.14 -14.61 14.21
N TYR A 112 -12.07 -13.88 14.54
CA TYR A 112 -11.26 -14.18 15.71
C TYR A 112 -12.04 -14.06 17.02
N LEU A 113 -12.84 -13.00 17.17
CA LEU A 113 -13.64 -12.77 18.38
C LEU A 113 -14.77 -13.78 18.52
N LYS A 114 -15.41 -14.19 17.40
CA LYS A 114 -16.40 -15.28 17.39
C LYS A 114 -15.81 -16.56 17.98
N LEU A 115 -14.64 -17.00 17.50
CA LEU A 115 -13.96 -18.18 18.06
C LEU A 115 -13.47 -17.95 19.49
N CYS A 116 -12.97 -16.76 19.82
CA CYS A 116 -12.56 -16.42 21.18
C CYS A 116 -13.73 -16.51 22.18
N ASN A 117 -14.97 -16.25 21.77
CA ASN A 117 -16.13 -16.41 22.64
C ASN A 117 -16.35 -17.86 23.08
N GLU A 118 -15.99 -18.82 22.22
CA GLU A 118 -16.10 -20.26 22.48
C GLU A 118 -14.94 -20.76 23.34
N VAL A 119 -13.70 -20.36 23.01
CA VAL A 119 -12.49 -20.95 23.61
C VAL A 119 -11.93 -20.18 24.82
N VAL A 120 -12.19 -18.88 24.94
CA VAL A 120 -11.63 -18.05 26.02
C VAL A 120 -12.58 -18.05 27.21
N ILE A 121 -12.24 -18.87 28.21
CA ILE A 121 -13.03 -19.00 29.45
C ILE A 121 -12.91 -17.74 30.33
N ASN A 122 -11.71 -17.13 30.38
CA ASN A 122 -11.46 -15.97 31.25
C ASN A 122 -12.10 -14.69 30.68
N LYS A 123 -13.17 -14.23 31.32
CA LYS A 123 -13.91 -13.00 30.99
C LYS A 123 -13.03 -11.75 30.87
N LYS A 124 -12.04 -11.56 31.76
CA LYS A 124 -11.16 -10.37 31.72
C LYS A 124 -10.27 -10.40 30.49
N GLN A 125 -9.74 -11.58 30.14
CA GLN A 125 -8.92 -11.76 28.96
C GLN A 125 -9.73 -11.56 27.67
N LEU A 126 -10.96 -12.09 27.62
CA LEU A 126 -11.86 -11.91 26.49
C LEU A 126 -12.16 -10.42 26.26
N PHE A 127 -12.53 -9.68 27.31
CA PHE A 127 -12.82 -8.26 27.14
C PHE A 127 -11.61 -7.40 26.80
N ARG A 128 -10.40 -7.77 27.24
CA ARG A 128 -9.18 -7.11 26.74
C ARG A 128 -8.99 -7.29 25.23
N LYS A 129 -9.41 -8.42 24.66
CA LYS A 129 -9.40 -8.62 23.20
C LYS A 129 -10.42 -7.74 22.48
N TYR A 130 -11.62 -7.59 23.05
CA TYR A 130 -12.63 -6.65 22.51
C TYR A 130 -12.16 -5.19 22.59
N GLU A 131 -11.59 -4.78 23.72
CA GLU A 131 -11.04 -3.42 23.91
C GLU A 131 -9.86 -3.17 22.96
N LEU A 132 -9.02 -4.18 22.70
CA LEU A 132 -7.96 -4.11 21.70
C LEU A 132 -8.54 -3.98 20.28
N ALA A 133 -9.49 -4.83 19.90
CA ALA A 133 -10.15 -4.74 18.59
C ALA A 133 -10.82 -3.38 18.40
N GLU A 134 -11.53 -2.88 19.41
CA GLU A 134 -12.16 -1.57 19.43
C GLU A 134 -11.16 -0.44 19.13
N SER A 135 -9.93 -0.53 19.66
CA SER A 135 -8.87 0.46 19.42
C SER A 135 -8.34 0.48 17.98
N TYR A 136 -8.64 -0.55 17.16
CA TYR A 136 -8.25 -0.59 15.76
C TYR A 136 -9.42 -0.46 14.79
N ILE A 137 -10.52 -1.19 15.01
CA ILE A 137 -11.64 -1.31 14.07
C ILE A 137 -12.94 -0.66 14.55
N GLY A 138 -12.97 -0.09 15.77
CA GLY A 138 -14.19 0.46 16.36
C GLY A 138 -14.79 1.64 15.58
N LEU A 139 -13.98 2.35 14.79
CA LEU A 139 -14.42 3.48 13.95
C LEU A 139 -14.69 3.07 12.49
N HIS A 140 -14.56 1.78 12.14
CA HIS A 140 -14.81 1.32 10.77
C HIS A 140 -16.26 1.63 10.37
N PHE A 141 -16.48 2.10 9.13
CA PHE A 141 -17.83 2.45 8.66
C PHE A 141 -18.80 1.26 8.76
N TYR A 142 -18.33 0.05 8.44
CA TYR A 142 -19.07 -1.20 8.59
C TYR A 142 -18.87 -1.94 9.94
N SER A 143 -18.40 -1.27 11.02
CA SER A 143 -18.15 -1.89 12.34
C SER A 143 -19.40 -2.39 13.10
N GLY A 144 -20.59 -2.34 12.49
CA GLY A 144 -21.85 -2.70 13.14
C GLY A 144 -21.83 -4.11 13.75
N GLU A 145 -21.40 -5.12 12.99
CA GLU A 145 -21.32 -6.51 13.47
C GLU A 145 -20.37 -6.65 14.67
N PHE A 146 -19.22 -5.97 14.65
CA PHE A 146 -18.29 -5.96 15.79
C PHE A 146 -18.95 -5.42 17.06
N TRP A 147 -19.66 -4.29 16.96
CA TRP A 147 -20.31 -3.67 18.11
C TRP A 147 -21.46 -4.52 18.65
N GLU A 148 -22.23 -5.16 17.78
CA GLU A 148 -23.27 -6.11 18.17
C GLU A 148 -22.70 -7.28 18.96
N LEU A 149 -21.65 -7.90 18.42
CA LEU A 149 -20.96 -9.01 19.05
C LEU A 149 -20.42 -8.61 20.43
N TYR A 150 -19.81 -7.42 20.55
CA TYR A 150 -19.28 -6.94 21.82
C TYR A 150 -20.39 -6.67 22.85
N LEU A 151 -21.46 -6.01 22.42
CA LEU A 151 -22.62 -5.70 23.26
C LEU A 151 -23.32 -6.98 23.74
N GLU A 152 -23.43 -8.01 22.90
CA GLU A 152 -23.97 -9.32 23.26
C GLU A 152 -23.11 -10.00 24.35
N GLN A 153 -21.79 -10.04 24.19
CA GLN A 153 -20.91 -10.62 25.20
C GLN A 153 -20.96 -9.87 26.53
N ILE A 154 -21.13 -8.55 26.51
CA ILE A 154 -21.35 -7.77 27.73
C ILE A 154 -22.66 -8.20 28.40
N LYS A 155 -23.77 -8.33 27.66
CA LYS A 155 -25.06 -8.79 28.22
C LYS A 155 -24.97 -10.19 28.82
N LEU A 156 -24.31 -11.12 28.13
CA LEU A 156 -24.21 -12.52 28.55
C LEU A 156 -23.32 -12.70 29.78
N ARG A 157 -22.21 -11.94 29.87
CA ARG A 157 -21.17 -12.20 30.88
C ARG A 157 -21.12 -11.20 32.03
N CYS A 158 -21.68 -9.99 31.88
CA CYS A 158 -21.64 -8.97 32.93
C CYS A 158 -22.89 -8.96 33.81
N VAL A 159 -22.68 -8.76 35.10
CA VAL A 159 -23.77 -8.52 36.05
C VAL A 159 -24.12 -7.04 35.99
N GLY A 160 -25.37 -6.74 35.69
CA GLY A 160 -25.89 -5.37 35.60
C GLY A 160 -25.70 -4.69 34.24
N HIS A 161 -26.31 -3.51 34.09
CA HIS A 161 -26.47 -2.83 32.80
C HIS A 161 -25.47 -1.68 32.58
N GLN A 162 -24.64 -1.34 33.57
CA GLN A 162 -23.77 -0.16 33.52
C GLN A 162 -22.75 -0.23 32.37
N ARG A 163 -21.99 -1.33 32.27
CA ARG A 163 -21.01 -1.51 31.19
C ARG A 163 -21.68 -1.54 29.82
N TYR A 164 -22.84 -2.19 29.71
CA TYR A 164 -23.61 -2.26 28.47
C TYR A 164 -24.03 -0.86 28.00
N LEU A 165 -24.61 -0.05 28.89
CA LEU A 165 -25.06 1.29 28.57
C LEU A 165 -23.90 2.25 28.29
N ALA A 166 -22.77 2.09 28.99
CA ALA A 166 -21.56 2.88 28.73
C ALA A 166 -21.00 2.61 27.32
N VAL A 167 -20.88 1.33 26.92
CA VAL A 167 -20.44 0.95 25.58
C VAL A 167 -21.47 1.38 24.54
N LEU A 168 -22.75 1.10 24.76
CA LEU A 168 -23.81 1.51 23.83
C LEU A 168 -23.81 3.02 23.61
N ARG A 169 -23.64 3.82 24.67
CA ARG A 169 -23.54 5.28 24.56
C ARG A 169 -22.35 5.72 23.70
N LYS A 170 -21.20 5.04 23.80
CA LYS A 170 -20.04 5.28 22.92
C LYS A 170 -20.38 4.98 21.46
N VAL A 171 -21.04 3.85 21.19
CA VAL A 171 -21.41 3.44 19.82
C VAL A 171 -22.33 4.46 19.13
N LEU A 172 -23.19 5.15 19.88
CA LEU A 172 -24.08 6.19 19.31
C LEU A 172 -23.33 7.37 18.67
N GLU A 173 -22.06 7.58 18.99
CA GLU A 173 -21.24 8.65 18.40
C GLU A 173 -20.49 8.20 17.15
N VAL A 174 -20.48 6.90 16.85
CA VAL A 174 -19.81 6.34 15.68
C VAL A 174 -20.74 6.46 14.47
N PRO A 175 -20.35 7.17 13.40
CA PRO A 175 -21.14 7.30 12.17
C PRO A 175 -21.02 6.04 11.29
N ALA A 176 -21.33 4.87 11.85
CA ALA A 176 -21.32 3.59 11.15
C ALA A 176 -22.53 3.44 10.23
N TYR A 177 -22.44 2.59 9.20
CA TYR A 177 -23.52 2.30 8.26
C TYR A 177 -24.84 1.90 8.96
N SER A 178 -24.75 1.05 9.98
CA SER A 178 -25.90 0.54 10.74
C SER A 178 -26.22 1.33 12.03
N TYR A 179 -25.81 2.61 12.11
CA TYR A 179 -25.98 3.44 13.32
C TYR A 179 -27.41 3.41 13.91
N SER A 180 -28.44 3.42 13.05
CA SER A 180 -29.85 3.46 13.43
C SER A 180 -30.27 2.32 14.37
N LYS A 181 -29.68 1.12 14.21
CA LYS A 181 -29.94 -0.04 15.07
C LYS A 181 -29.54 0.22 16.52
N PHE A 182 -28.38 0.83 16.76
CA PHE A 182 -27.89 1.14 18.10
C PHE A 182 -28.71 2.23 18.79
N PHE A 183 -29.19 3.22 18.03
CA PHE A 183 -30.17 4.19 18.53
C PHE A 183 -31.48 3.51 18.93
N GLY A 184 -31.96 2.54 18.15
CA GLY A 184 -33.11 1.71 18.53
C GLY A 184 -32.91 0.96 19.84
N LEU A 185 -31.72 0.36 20.05
CA LEU A 185 -31.37 -0.30 21.31
C LEU A 185 -31.34 0.67 22.49
N TRP A 186 -30.79 1.87 22.29
CA TRP A 186 -30.74 2.91 23.32
C TRP A 186 -32.12 3.41 23.69
N MET A 187 -32.99 3.65 22.71
CA MET A 187 -34.37 4.10 22.94
C MET A 187 -35.17 3.07 23.74
N ARG A 188 -35.04 1.76 23.41
CA ARG A 188 -35.62 0.69 24.22
C ARG A 188 -35.10 0.70 25.66
N ALA A 189 -33.79 0.88 25.84
CA ALA A 189 -33.19 0.95 27.17
C ALA A 189 -33.69 2.17 27.99
N VAL A 190 -34.01 3.30 27.33
CA VAL A 190 -34.66 4.46 27.97
C VAL A 190 -36.11 4.14 28.36
N ASP A 191 -36.83 3.41 27.52
CA ASP A 191 -38.21 2.99 27.80
C ASP A 191 -38.31 2.01 28.97
N ASP A 192 -37.33 1.12 29.10
CA ASP A 192 -37.29 0.10 30.16
C ASP A 192 -36.97 0.67 31.57
N ILE A 193 -36.59 1.94 31.69
CA ILE A 193 -36.32 2.60 32.99
C ILE A 193 -37.62 2.69 33.81
N LYS A 194 -37.63 2.13 35.02
CA LYS A 194 -38.82 2.11 35.90
C LYS A 194 -38.73 3.04 37.12
N ASP A 195 -37.53 3.50 37.47
CA ASP A 195 -37.30 4.39 38.62
C ASP A 195 -36.42 5.58 38.23
N VAL A 196 -36.64 6.75 38.85
CA VAL A 196 -35.80 7.95 38.74
C VAL A 196 -34.34 7.64 39.08
N LYS A 197 -34.07 6.75 40.04
CA LYS A 197 -32.69 6.32 40.36
C LYS A 197 -31.99 5.66 39.17
N GLN A 198 -32.72 4.94 38.32
CA GLN A 198 -32.12 4.26 37.16
C GLN A 198 -31.71 5.24 36.06
N LEU A 199 -32.19 6.49 36.07
CA LEU A 199 -31.71 7.53 35.16
C LEU A 199 -30.20 7.79 35.32
N THR A 200 -29.62 7.52 36.50
CA THR A 200 -28.16 7.66 36.71
C THR A 200 -27.33 6.67 35.90
N LEU A 201 -27.96 5.61 35.36
CA LEU A 201 -27.28 4.65 34.48
C LEU A 201 -27.05 5.24 33.08
N MET A 202 -27.83 6.25 32.68
CA MET A 202 -27.77 6.88 31.36
C MET A 202 -26.99 8.20 31.38
N ALA A 203 -27.08 8.95 32.48
CA ALA A 203 -26.40 10.24 32.64
C ALA A 203 -26.03 10.49 34.11
N PRO A 204 -24.93 11.21 34.41
CA PRO A 204 -24.56 11.55 35.78
C PRO A 204 -25.66 12.36 36.50
N GLU A 205 -25.83 12.14 37.81
CA GLU A 205 -26.82 12.85 38.63
C GLU A 205 -26.67 14.38 38.55
N GLN A 206 -25.43 14.88 38.47
CA GLN A 206 -25.14 16.32 38.33
C GLN A 206 -25.69 16.89 37.02
N GLU A 207 -25.55 16.16 35.91
CA GLU A 207 -26.04 16.58 34.59
C GLU A 207 -27.57 16.53 34.53
N LEU A 208 -28.18 15.51 35.14
CA LEU A 208 -29.64 15.39 35.24
C LEU A 208 -30.24 16.55 36.05
N ASN A 209 -29.60 16.96 37.14
CA ASN A 209 -30.04 18.10 37.94
C ASN A 209 -29.82 19.42 37.21
N ARG A 210 -28.66 19.62 36.55
CA ARG A 210 -28.35 20.87 35.85
C ARG A 210 -29.16 21.08 34.57
N LYS A 211 -29.23 20.07 33.70
CA LYS A 211 -29.84 20.19 32.37
C LYS A 211 -31.32 19.85 32.33
N VAL A 212 -31.77 18.92 33.18
CA VAL A 212 -33.15 18.42 33.19
C VAL A 212 -33.90 18.82 34.48
N LYS A 213 -33.21 19.41 35.47
CA LYS A 213 -33.80 19.82 36.76
C LYS A 213 -34.39 18.65 37.56
N ILE A 214 -33.86 17.44 37.38
CA ILE A 214 -34.31 16.23 38.10
C ILE A 214 -33.49 16.04 39.38
N ARG A 215 -34.18 15.95 40.53
CA ARG A 215 -33.57 15.70 41.83
C ARG A 215 -33.82 14.25 42.29
N ILE A 216 -32.81 13.40 42.13
CA ILE A 216 -32.91 11.95 42.37
C ILE A 216 -33.16 11.62 43.85
N ARG A 217 -32.51 12.35 44.76
CA ARG A 217 -32.68 12.21 46.22
C ARG A 217 -33.70 13.19 46.81
N GLY A 218 -34.50 13.84 45.97
CA GLY A 218 -35.54 14.78 46.41
C GLY A 218 -36.75 14.08 47.03
N ARG A 219 -37.55 14.84 47.79
CA ARG A 219 -38.85 14.38 48.35
C ARG A 219 -40.03 14.57 47.39
N GLU A 220 -39.78 15.06 46.19
CA GLU A 220 -40.79 15.36 45.16
C GLU A 220 -41.41 14.09 44.57
N ARG A 221 -42.55 14.24 43.88
CA ARG A 221 -43.27 13.12 43.25
C ARG A 221 -42.42 12.55 42.11
N LYS A 222 -41.98 11.30 42.25
CA LYS A 222 -41.07 10.62 41.32
C LYS A 222 -41.67 10.30 39.94
N GLY A 223 -42.98 10.07 39.85
CA GLY A 223 -43.64 9.71 38.59
C GLY A 223 -43.47 10.76 37.48
N PRO A 224 -43.87 12.03 37.71
CA PRO A 224 -43.64 13.12 36.78
C PRO A 224 -42.16 13.33 36.43
N GLN A 225 -41.27 13.29 37.42
CA GLN A 225 -39.83 13.43 37.20
C GLN A 225 -39.26 12.33 36.30
N LEU A 226 -39.72 11.08 36.44
CA LEU A 226 -39.32 9.99 35.57
C LEU A 226 -39.77 10.22 34.12
N GLN A 227 -41.00 10.67 33.92
CA GLN A 227 -41.53 10.97 32.57
C GLN A 227 -40.77 12.14 31.92
N GLU A 228 -40.49 13.19 32.69
CA GLU A 228 -39.68 14.32 32.24
C GLU A 228 -38.24 13.90 31.90
N GLY A 229 -37.63 13.04 32.73
CA GLY A 229 -36.31 12.47 32.48
C GLY A 229 -36.25 11.65 31.20
N LYS A 230 -37.21 10.75 31.00
CA LYS A 230 -37.34 9.99 29.75
C LYS A 230 -37.53 10.92 28.56
N LYS A 231 -38.41 11.93 28.65
CA LYS A 231 -38.66 12.91 27.58
C LYS A 231 -37.38 13.67 27.22
N ALA A 232 -36.60 14.11 28.20
CA ALA A 232 -35.33 14.80 27.97
C ALA A 232 -34.28 13.88 27.34
N LEU A 233 -34.13 12.65 27.83
CA LEU A 233 -33.22 11.66 27.23
C LEU A 233 -33.57 11.38 25.78
N ARG A 234 -34.86 11.22 25.43
CA ARG A 234 -35.29 11.08 24.03
C ARG A 234 -34.94 12.31 23.19
N LYS A 235 -35.11 13.52 23.74
CA LYS A 235 -34.76 14.77 23.05
C LYS A 235 -33.26 14.82 22.73
N PHE A 236 -32.40 14.60 23.72
CA PHE A 236 -30.95 14.58 23.51
C PHE A 236 -30.50 13.46 22.57
N THR A 237 -31.15 12.29 22.67
CA THR A 237 -30.90 11.17 21.75
C THR A 237 -31.25 11.53 20.32
N LYS A 238 -32.37 12.24 20.09
CA LYS A 238 -32.77 12.72 18.76
C LYS A 238 -31.76 13.73 18.20
N GLU A 239 -31.25 14.64 19.02
CA GLU A 239 -30.21 15.59 18.63
C GLU A 239 -28.92 14.88 18.19
N LEU A 240 -28.44 13.92 18.99
CA LEU A 240 -27.27 13.10 18.65
C LEU A 240 -27.51 12.25 17.39
N TYR A 241 -28.72 11.72 17.22
CA TYR A 241 -29.12 10.97 16.03
C TYR A 241 -28.99 11.82 14.77
N MET A 242 -29.47 13.07 14.79
CA MET A 242 -29.39 13.98 13.63
C MET A 242 -27.93 14.26 13.24
N VAL A 243 -27.05 14.48 14.22
CA VAL A 243 -25.61 14.69 13.98
C VAL A 243 -24.97 13.44 13.37
N THR A 244 -25.24 12.27 13.95
CA THR A 244 -24.66 11.00 13.49
C THR A 244 -25.18 10.61 12.12
N GLN A 245 -26.48 10.80 11.87
CA GLN A 245 -27.11 10.60 10.57
C GLN A 245 -26.51 11.49 9.51
N HIS A 246 -26.32 12.79 9.79
CA HIS A 246 -25.70 13.71 8.83
C HIS A 246 -24.31 13.22 8.43
N ARG A 247 -23.47 12.87 9.40
CA ARG A 247 -22.11 12.36 9.15
C ARG A 247 -22.11 11.04 8.38
N ALA A 248 -22.94 10.08 8.78
CA ALA A 248 -23.02 8.78 8.12
C ALA A 248 -23.50 8.91 6.65
N LEU A 249 -24.51 9.77 6.40
CA LEU A 249 -25.00 10.02 5.05
C LEU A 249 -24.02 10.81 4.19
N GLU A 250 -23.29 11.76 4.78
CA GLU A 250 -22.20 12.47 4.09
C GLU A 250 -21.12 11.50 3.62
N ILE A 251 -20.60 10.66 4.52
CA ILE A 251 -19.58 9.64 4.20
C ILE A 251 -20.12 8.68 3.12
N TYR A 252 -21.35 8.22 3.26
CA TYR A 252 -21.97 7.29 2.31
C TYR A 252 -22.11 7.91 0.92
N ASN A 253 -22.76 9.07 0.81
CA ASN A 253 -23.08 9.70 -0.47
C ASN A 253 -21.85 10.23 -1.21
N LEU A 254 -20.84 10.71 -0.48
CA LEU A 254 -19.63 11.24 -1.09
C LEU A 254 -18.64 10.14 -1.48
N PHE A 255 -18.58 9.05 -0.71
CA PHE A 255 -17.49 8.08 -0.81
C PHE A 255 -17.99 6.63 -0.89
N GLU A 256 -18.57 6.08 0.19
CA GLU A 256 -18.80 4.62 0.31
C GLU A 256 -19.78 4.09 -0.75
N SER A 257 -20.72 4.90 -1.27
CA SER A 257 -21.61 4.48 -2.36
C SER A 257 -20.89 4.24 -3.69
N ASN A 258 -19.71 4.83 -3.87
CA ASN A 258 -18.90 4.73 -5.09
C ASN A 258 -17.78 3.69 -4.97
N ILE A 259 -17.66 3.04 -3.81
CA ILE A 259 -16.66 1.98 -3.56
C ILE A 259 -17.42 0.66 -3.55
N LYS A 260 -17.13 -0.23 -4.49
CA LYS A 260 -17.79 -1.54 -4.60
C LYS A 260 -16.89 -2.65 -4.07
N THR A 261 -15.59 -2.47 -4.24
CA THR A 261 -14.59 -3.48 -3.92
C THR A 261 -13.96 -3.17 -2.56
N HIS A 262 -14.18 -4.07 -1.59
CA HIS A 262 -13.73 -3.90 -0.20
C HIS A 262 -12.75 -4.98 0.26
N TYR A 263 -12.36 -5.88 -0.63
CA TYR A 263 -11.49 -7.01 -0.35
C TYR A 263 -10.23 -6.93 -1.22
N TYR A 264 -9.22 -7.72 -0.86
CA TYR A 264 -8.01 -7.83 -1.65
C TYR A 264 -8.29 -8.50 -3.00
N CYS A 265 -7.77 -7.90 -4.06
CA CYS A 265 -7.88 -8.43 -5.42
C CYS A 265 -6.53 -8.95 -5.89
N SER A 266 -6.54 -9.94 -6.79
CA SER A 266 -5.30 -10.45 -7.40
C SER A 266 -4.61 -9.36 -8.24
N ALA A 267 -3.32 -9.54 -8.49
CA ALA A 267 -2.51 -8.59 -9.25
C ALA A 267 -3.02 -8.34 -10.68
N GLU A 268 -3.76 -9.30 -11.24
CA GLU A 268 -4.36 -9.26 -12.58
C GLU A 268 -5.69 -8.49 -12.61
N THR A 269 -6.32 -8.30 -11.45
CA THR A 269 -7.63 -7.63 -11.36
C THR A 269 -7.45 -6.12 -11.40
N LEU A 270 -8.09 -5.48 -12.37
CA LEU A 270 -8.09 -4.03 -12.50
C LEU A 270 -9.29 -3.41 -11.78
N ILE A 271 -9.04 -2.33 -11.02
CA ILE A 271 -10.07 -1.57 -10.34
C ILE A 271 -10.53 -0.39 -11.20
N GLU A 272 -11.85 -0.14 -11.22
CA GLU A 272 -12.44 0.98 -11.96
C GLU A 272 -11.85 2.33 -11.52
N LYS A 273 -11.56 3.22 -12.48
CA LYS A 273 -11.00 4.56 -12.19
C LYS A 273 -11.88 5.40 -11.26
N SER A 274 -13.19 5.21 -11.30
CA SER A 274 -14.17 5.81 -10.39
C SER A 274 -13.90 5.43 -8.93
N GLU A 275 -13.66 4.15 -8.65
CA GLU A 275 -13.35 3.65 -7.30
C GLU A 275 -12.00 4.17 -6.80
N ILE A 276 -10.97 4.19 -7.67
CA ILE A 276 -9.65 4.77 -7.34
C ILE A 276 -9.79 6.24 -6.94
N SER A 277 -10.55 7.02 -7.70
CA SER A 277 -10.82 8.43 -7.42
C SER A 277 -11.63 8.61 -6.13
N ALA A 278 -12.62 7.74 -5.89
CA ALA A 278 -13.41 7.76 -4.66
C ALA A 278 -12.52 7.49 -3.42
N TRP A 279 -11.66 6.48 -3.45
CA TRP A 279 -10.70 6.21 -2.40
C TRP A 279 -9.73 7.37 -2.17
N TRP A 280 -9.18 7.94 -3.24
CA TRP A 280 -8.27 9.08 -3.14
C TRP A 280 -8.92 10.26 -2.40
N ARG A 281 -10.12 10.66 -2.85
CA ARG A 281 -10.89 11.75 -2.24
C ARG A 281 -11.31 11.42 -0.80
N TYR A 282 -11.63 10.17 -0.52
CA TYR A 282 -12.01 9.73 0.82
C TYR A 282 -10.83 9.83 1.79
N LEU A 283 -9.62 9.46 1.36
CA LEU A 283 -8.40 9.60 2.15
C LEU A 283 -8.06 11.08 2.40
N ASP A 284 -8.23 11.95 1.40
CA ASP A 284 -8.07 13.41 1.56
C ASP A 284 -9.06 13.96 2.61
N TYR A 285 -10.33 13.53 2.56
CA TYR A 285 -11.34 13.89 3.54
C TYR A 285 -10.98 13.42 4.96
N CYS A 286 -10.44 12.21 5.10
CA CYS A 286 -10.02 11.67 6.40
C CYS A 286 -8.85 12.46 7.00
N ASP A 287 -7.85 12.81 6.19
CA ASP A 287 -6.72 13.62 6.61
C ASP A 287 -7.18 15.01 7.11
N GLN A 288 -8.09 15.66 6.36
CA GLN A 288 -8.67 16.95 6.74
C GLN A 288 -9.53 16.90 8.01
N ASN A 289 -10.22 15.79 8.25
CA ASN A 289 -11.02 15.60 9.45
C ASN A 289 -10.20 15.44 10.73
N GLY A 290 -8.91 15.08 10.63
CA GLY A 290 -7.99 15.00 11.77
C GLY A 290 -8.33 13.90 12.79
N ILE A 291 -9.00 12.83 12.37
CA ILE A 291 -9.27 11.66 13.22
C ILE A 291 -8.25 10.57 12.89
N ASP A 292 -7.07 10.63 13.50
CA ASP A 292 -5.90 9.79 13.19
C ASP A 292 -6.22 8.29 13.07
N GLN A 293 -6.94 7.75 14.06
CA GLN A 293 -7.31 6.34 14.09
C GLN A 293 -8.19 5.95 12.89
N LEU A 294 -9.13 6.81 12.51
CA LEU A 294 -9.99 6.58 11.34
C LEU A 294 -9.19 6.73 10.04
N THR A 295 -8.25 7.66 9.99
CA THR A 295 -7.39 7.87 8.83
C THR A 295 -6.48 6.67 8.59
N HIS A 296 -5.79 6.16 9.63
CA HIS A 296 -5.03 4.91 9.56
C HIS A 296 -5.90 3.74 9.05
N LEU A 297 -7.08 3.58 9.64
CA LEU A 297 -8.02 2.54 9.30
C LEU A 297 -8.43 2.63 7.82
N ASN A 298 -8.78 3.82 7.32
CA ASN A 298 -9.18 4.00 5.94
C ASN A 298 -8.02 3.84 4.94
N PHE A 299 -6.78 4.19 5.32
CA PHE A 299 -5.60 3.83 4.52
C PHE A 299 -5.46 2.30 4.40
N GLN A 300 -5.56 1.57 5.52
CA GLN A 300 -5.50 0.10 5.48
C GLN A 300 -6.64 -0.51 4.66
N ARG A 301 -7.86 0.04 4.74
CA ARG A 301 -8.99 -0.40 3.90
C ARG A 301 -8.74 -0.16 2.42
N ALA A 302 -8.24 1.01 2.04
CA ALA A 302 -7.95 1.35 0.65
C ALA A 302 -6.86 0.44 0.06
N LEU A 303 -5.91 0.00 0.88
CA LEU A 303 -4.83 -0.92 0.49
C LEU A 303 -5.31 -2.34 0.18
N LEU A 304 -6.55 -2.73 0.53
CA LEU A 304 -7.08 -4.03 0.14
C LEU A 304 -7.31 -4.09 -1.38
N PRO A 305 -8.26 -3.35 -1.97
CA PRO A 305 -8.49 -3.39 -3.42
C PRO A 305 -7.35 -2.76 -4.22
N LEU A 306 -6.61 -1.79 -3.64
CA LEU A 306 -5.60 -1.01 -4.35
C LEU A 306 -4.16 -1.41 -4.01
N ALA A 307 -3.95 -2.60 -3.43
CA ALA A 307 -2.63 -3.10 -3.01
C ALA A 307 -1.56 -3.02 -4.11
N HIS A 308 -1.96 -3.25 -5.36
CA HIS A 308 -1.03 -3.31 -6.49
C HIS A 308 -0.69 -1.94 -7.09
N TYR A 309 -1.37 -0.88 -6.66
CA TYR A 309 -1.14 0.47 -7.13
C TYR A 309 -0.29 1.28 -6.14
N GLU A 310 0.79 1.89 -6.63
CA GLU A 310 1.80 2.53 -5.79
C GLU A 310 1.29 3.78 -5.04
N MET A 311 0.26 4.43 -5.58
CA MET A 311 -0.15 5.77 -5.11
C MET A 311 -0.68 5.78 -3.68
N ILE A 312 -1.38 4.73 -3.25
CA ILE A 312 -1.93 4.65 -1.88
C ILE A 312 -0.80 4.40 -0.87
N TRP A 313 0.17 3.54 -1.20
CA TRP A 313 1.35 3.31 -0.36
C TRP A 313 2.16 4.59 -0.14
N LEU A 314 2.42 5.32 -1.23
CA LEU A 314 3.15 6.59 -1.19
C LEU A 314 2.39 7.64 -0.39
N LYS A 315 1.06 7.75 -0.59
CA LYS A 315 0.22 8.70 0.16
C LYS A 315 0.19 8.36 1.64
N TYR A 316 0.07 7.09 2.00
CA TYR A 316 0.03 6.66 3.39
C TYR A 316 1.38 6.91 4.09
N ALA A 317 2.49 6.56 3.45
CA ALA A 317 3.82 6.84 3.98
C ALA A 317 4.07 8.36 4.13
N ALA A 318 3.65 9.18 3.15
CA ALA A 318 3.78 10.63 3.22
C ALA A 318 3.00 11.20 4.41
N TRP A 319 1.76 10.74 4.62
CA TRP A 319 0.92 11.16 5.74
C TRP A 319 1.56 10.84 7.11
N LEU A 320 2.09 9.60 7.27
CA LEU A 320 2.82 9.20 8.49
C LEU A 320 4.04 10.08 8.79
N ILE A 321 4.80 10.41 7.74
CA ILE A 321 6.02 11.21 7.83
C ILE A 321 5.72 12.67 8.15
N GLN A 322 4.75 13.26 7.45
CA GLN A 322 4.45 14.70 7.53
C GLN A 322 3.76 15.06 8.83
N ASN A 323 2.79 14.24 9.27
CA ASN A 323 1.94 14.58 10.41
C ASN A 323 2.53 14.10 11.75
N TYR A 324 3.18 12.93 11.78
CA TYR A 324 3.61 12.30 13.05
C TYR A 324 5.12 12.02 13.11
N GLN A 325 5.86 12.22 12.03
CA GLN A 325 7.26 11.81 11.92
C GLN A 325 7.47 10.31 12.22
N ASP A 326 6.45 9.48 11.95
CA ASP A 326 6.53 8.03 12.16
C ASP A 326 7.26 7.36 10.99
N PHE A 327 8.58 7.47 11.02
CA PHE A 327 9.45 6.88 10.00
C PHE A 327 9.44 5.35 10.04
N ILE A 328 9.22 4.74 11.20
CA ILE A 328 9.29 3.27 11.35
C ILE A 328 8.07 2.64 10.67
N THR A 329 6.88 3.14 10.97
CA THR A 329 5.66 2.64 10.32
C THR A 329 5.67 2.96 8.84
N ALA A 330 6.12 4.15 8.43
CA ALA A 330 6.25 4.50 7.03
C ALA A 330 7.24 3.58 6.29
N LYS A 331 8.34 3.15 6.93
CA LYS A 331 9.24 2.11 6.39
C LYS A 331 8.48 0.82 6.10
N ASN A 332 7.74 0.32 7.09
CA ASN A 332 7.03 -0.95 6.98
C ASN A 332 5.95 -0.91 5.89
N VAL A 333 5.24 0.21 5.79
CA VAL A 333 4.26 0.49 4.73
C VAL A 333 4.91 0.44 3.35
N LEU A 334 6.04 1.12 3.15
CA LEU A 334 6.73 1.12 1.87
C LEU A 334 7.39 -0.23 1.56
N SER A 335 7.88 -0.97 2.55
CA SER A 335 8.40 -2.33 2.36
C SER A 335 7.30 -3.29 1.87
N LEU A 336 6.10 -3.22 2.45
CA LEU A 336 4.96 -4.02 1.96
C LEU A 336 4.49 -3.55 0.58
N GLY A 337 4.46 -2.24 0.34
CA GLY A 337 4.16 -1.68 -0.97
C GLY A 337 5.16 -2.11 -2.05
N LEU A 338 6.44 -2.29 -1.71
CA LEU A 338 7.45 -2.79 -2.63
C LEU A 338 7.22 -4.25 -3.03
N GLN A 339 6.69 -5.05 -2.11
CA GLN A 339 6.34 -6.44 -2.35
C GLN A 339 5.13 -6.56 -3.29
N LEU A 340 4.11 -5.72 -3.09
CA LEU A 340 2.80 -5.88 -3.74
C LEU A 340 2.61 -5.02 -4.99
N SER A 341 3.22 -3.84 -5.08
CA SER A 341 2.93 -2.92 -6.18
C SER A 341 3.56 -3.37 -7.50
N HIS A 342 2.84 -3.13 -8.60
CA HIS A 342 3.34 -3.30 -9.95
C HIS A 342 4.50 -2.35 -10.27
N ARG A 343 4.37 -1.08 -9.86
CA ARG A 343 5.37 -0.03 -10.11
C ARG A 343 6.15 0.27 -8.84
N LYS A 344 7.45 -0.04 -8.86
CA LYS A 344 8.28 -0.06 -7.64
C LYS A 344 9.21 1.14 -7.51
N SER A 345 9.54 1.80 -8.62
CA SER A 345 10.49 2.93 -8.69
C SER A 345 10.28 4.00 -7.61
N LYS A 346 9.07 4.58 -7.52
CA LYS A 346 8.76 5.64 -6.55
C LYS A 346 8.76 5.16 -5.10
N ILE A 347 8.29 3.93 -4.86
CA ILE A 347 8.30 3.31 -3.52
C ILE A 347 9.73 3.11 -3.07
N LEU A 348 10.58 2.59 -3.97
CA LEU A 348 12.01 2.40 -3.74
C LEU A 348 12.74 3.69 -3.40
N ASP A 349 12.53 4.76 -4.20
CA ASP A 349 13.13 6.08 -3.93
C ASP A 349 12.78 6.58 -2.52
N ARG A 350 11.49 6.54 -2.16
CA ARG A 350 11.01 6.97 -0.84
C ARG A 350 11.52 6.09 0.29
N LEU A 351 11.52 4.76 0.10
CA LEU A 351 12.00 3.81 1.09
C LEU A 351 13.49 4.02 1.36
N CYS A 352 14.30 4.22 0.31
CA CYS A 352 15.72 4.46 0.48
C CYS A 352 16.00 5.79 1.19
N GLY A 353 15.31 6.87 0.80
CA GLY A 353 15.41 8.15 1.50
C GLY A 353 15.06 8.04 3.00
N LEU A 354 14.13 7.15 3.33
CA LEU A 354 13.72 6.88 4.69
C LEU A 354 14.72 6.00 5.45
N LEU A 355 15.28 4.96 4.82
CA LEU A 355 16.32 4.11 5.41
C LEU A 355 17.57 4.91 5.77
N VAL A 356 17.97 5.84 4.90
CA VAL A 356 19.01 6.82 5.19
C VAL A 356 18.66 7.63 6.42
N LYS A 357 17.45 8.22 6.45
CA LYS A 357 17.03 9.08 7.56
C LYS A 357 17.02 8.32 8.89
N LEU A 358 16.74 7.02 8.85
CA LEU A 358 16.82 6.11 9.98
C LEU A 358 18.23 5.60 10.31
N GLY A 359 19.24 5.91 9.51
CA GLY A 359 20.62 5.42 9.68
C GLY A 359 20.79 3.92 9.39
N LYS A 360 19.85 3.30 8.67
CA LYS A 360 19.82 1.85 8.40
C LYS A 360 20.61 1.49 7.14
N GLN A 361 21.93 1.67 7.20
CA GLN A 361 22.83 1.44 6.07
C GLN A 361 22.88 -0.03 5.63
N ASP A 362 22.84 -0.97 6.58
CA ASP A 362 22.89 -2.41 6.27
C ASP A 362 21.64 -2.88 5.51
N GLU A 363 20.44 -2.48 5.97
CA GLU A 363 19.18 -2.79 5.28
C GLU A 363 19.16 -2.19 3.85
N LEU A 364 19.73 -1.00 3.69
CA LEU A 364 19.85 -0.33 2.40
C LEU A 364 20.79 -1.10 1.45
N GLN A 365 21.96 -1.55 1.93
CA GLN A 365 22.89 -2.36 1.14
C GLN A 365 22.28 -3.72 0.76
N MET A 366 21.56 -4.36 1.68
CA MET A 366 20.84 -5.61 1.40
C MET A 366 19.79 -5.43 0.31
N LEU A 367 18.99 -4.37 0.39
CA LEU A 367 17.98 -4.03 -0.61
C LEU A 367 18.62 -3.86 -2.00
N PHE A 368 19.75 -3.16 -2.07
CA PHE A 368 20.48 -2.99 -3.32
C PHE A 368 21.01 -4.29 -3.89
N LYS A 369 21.60 -5.15 -3.05
CA LYS A 369 22.09 -6.46 -3.48
C LYS A 369 20.96 -7.32 -4.04
N GLN A 370 19.80 -7.33 -3.39
CA GLN A 370 18.61 -8.08 -3.82
C GLN A 370 18.09 -7.60 -5.18
N ILE A 371 18.00 -6.28 -5.37
CA ILE A 371 17.53 -5.70 -6.64
C ILE A 371 18.50 -6.03 -7.77
N LYS A 372 19.80 -5.95 -7.52
CA LYS A 372 20.82 -6.30 -8.52
C LYS A 372 20.75 -7.78 -8.92
N SER A 373 20.61 -8.67 -7.94
CA SER A 373 20.47 -10.11 -8.17
C SER A 373 19.18 -10.49 -8.89
N ALA A 374 18.10 -9.71 -8.74
CA ALA A 374 16.83 -9.97 -9.41
C ALA A 374 16.89 -9.83 -10.93
N PHE A 375 17.95 -9.20 -11.47
CA PHE A 375 18.17 -9.01 -12.90
C PHE A 375 19.38 -9.77 -13.42
N ASP A 376 19.86 -10.81 -12.70
CA ASP A 376 21.05 -11.59 -13.05
C ASP A 376 22.28 -10.73 -13.36
N ASP A 377 22.39 -9.56 -12.73
CA ASP A 377 23.40 -8.54 -13.02
C ASP A 377 23.43 -8.04 -14.49
N LYS A 378 22.37 -8.28 -15.29
CA LYS A 378 22.28 -7.98 -16.74
C LYS A 378 21.00 -7.22 -17.15
N ILE A 379 20.57 -6.27 -16.33
CA ILE A 379 19.40 -5.44 -16.64
C ILE A 379 19.48 -4.75 -18.02
N GLU A 380 20.68 -4.42 -18.50
CA GLU A 380 20.92 -3.81 -19.81
C GLU A 380 20.38 -4.63 -20.99
N GLU A 381 20.11 -5.93 -20.83
CA GLU A 381 19.64 -6.85 -21.86
C GLU A 381 18.10 -6.91 -21.96
N THR A 382 17.36 -6.30 -21.02
CA THR A 382 15.88 -6.40 -21.01
C THR A 382 15.23 -5.78 -22.26
N ASP A 383 14.18 -6.40 -22.80
CA ASP A 383 13.40 -5.79 -23.89
C ASP A 383 12.43 -4.70 -23.39
N ASP A 384 12.12 -4.71 -22.09
CA ASP A 384 11.24 -3.73 -21.45
C ASP A 384 12.01 -2.44 -21.09
N PHE A 385 11.78 -1.39 -21.87
CA PHE A 385 12.40 -0.09 -21.65
C PHE A 385 11.96 0.57 -20.33
N GLU A 386 10.70 0.43 -19.91
CA GLU A 386 10.20 1.04 -18.67
C GLU A 386 10.91 0.41 -17.48
N LEU A 387 11.02 -0.92 -17.46
CA LEU A 387 11.75 -1.67 -16.46
C LEU A 387 13.25 -1.29 -16.38
N PHE A 388 13.91 -1.16 -17.54
CA PHE A 388 15.29 -0.67 -17.58
C PHE A 388 15.40 0.73 -16.97
N MET A 389 14.50 1.64 -17.34
CA MET A 389 14.51 3.02 -16.85
C MET A 389 14.29 3.09 -15.34
N GLU A 390 13.39 2.28 -14.78
CA GLU A 390 13.18 2.20 -13.33
C GLU A 390 14.46 1.75 -12.62
N TYR A 391 15.12 0.70 -13.12
CA TYR A 391 16.40 0.23 -12.56
C TYR A 391 17.52 1.28 -12.72
N PHE A 392 17.61 1.95 -13.87
CA PHE A 392 18.65 2.93 -14.14
C PHE A 392 18.51 4.14 -13.20
N GLN A 393 17.29 4.66 -13.02
CA GLN A 393 17.00 5.72 -12.04
C GLN A 393 17.35 5.28 -10.62
N PHE A 394 17.01 4.04 -10.28
CA PHE A 394 17.35 3.47 -8.98
C PHE A 394 18.87 3.35 -8.78
N THR A 395 19.61 2.92 -9.80
CA THR A 395 21.09 2.82 -9.78
C THR A 395 21.73 4.19 -9.57
N ILE A 396 21.26 5.22 -10.28
CA ILE A 396 21.72 6.60 -10.10
C ILE A 396 21.48 7.06 -8.65
N PHE A 397 20.31 6.73 -8.10
CA PHE A 397 20.00 7.03 -6.71
C PHE A 397 20.99 6.34 -5.76
N VAL A 398 21.27 5.04 -5.93
CA VAL A 398 22.21 4.27 -5.09
C VAL A 398 23.60 4.89 -5.07
N GLU A 399 24.15 5.19 -6.25
CA GLU A 399 25.50 5.73 -6.38
C GLU A 399 25.66 7.12 -5.75
N LYS A 400 24.57 7.88 -5.61
CA LYS A 400 24.60 9.16 -4.88
C LYS A 400 24.92 8.95 -3.40
N TRP A 401 24.57 7.79 -2.85
CA TRP A 401 24.70 7.46 -1.43
C TRP A 401 25.97 6.68 -1.11
N ASP A 402 26.40 5.79 -1.99
CA ASP A 402 27.64 5.03 -1.80
C ASP A 402 28.86 5.89 -2.16
N HIS A 403 29.42 6.57 -1.16
CA HIS A 403 30.60 7.41 -1.31
C HIS A 403 31.92 6.63 -1.49
N ARG A 404 31.93 5.29 -1.33
CA ARG A 404 33.19 4.53 -1.22
C ARG A 404 33.48 3.60 -2.39
N ASP A 405 32.48 2.98 -3.03
CA ASP A 405 32.76 1.95 -4.08
C ASP A 405 31.93 2.08 -5.37
N GLY A 406 30.99 3.04 -5.46
CA GLY A 406 29.97 3.09 -6.52
C GLY A 406 30.20 4.08 -7.68
N ALA A 407 31.33 4.77 -7.79
CA ALA A 407 31.54 5.70 -8.90
C ALA A 407 31.62 4.92 -10.24
N ASP A 408 30.71 5.22 -11.19
CA ASP A 408 30.67 4.72 -12.58
C ASP A 408 29.79 3.48 -12.86
N THR A 409 29.06 2.92 -11.89
CA THR A 409 28.09 1.81 -12.13
C THR A 409 26.94 2.21 -13.06
N ALA A 410 26.26 3.33 -12.83
CA ALA A 410 25.18 3.81 -13.68
C ALA A 410 25.73 4.14 -15.07
N LEU A 411 26.92 4.73 -15.17
CA LEU A 411 27.57 5.00 -16.44
C LEU A 411 27.96 3.70 -17.17
N LYS A 412 28.44 2.67 -16.47
CA LYS A 412 28.68 1.33 -17.05
C LYS A 412 27.39 0.72 -17.60
N VAL A 413 26.32 0.72 -16.81
CA VAL A 413 24.99 0.22 -17.22
C VAL A 413 24.46 1.01 -18.42
N LEU A 414 24.61 2.34 -18.41
CA LEU A 414 24.22 3.21 -19.51
C LEU A 414 25.01 2.91 -20.79
N ARG A 415 26.35 2.87 -20.72
CA ARG A 415 27.22 2.54 -21.87
C ARG A 415 26.84 1.21 -22.47
N LYS A 416 26.64 0.20 -21.60
CA LYS A 416 26.25 -1.13 -22.02
C LYS A 416 24.86 -1.14 -22.66
N ARG A 417 23.87 -0.44 -22.09
CA ARG A 417 22.53 -0.32 -22.69
C ARG A 417 22.57 0.35 -24.06
N LEU A 418 23.30 1.46 -24.19
CA LEU A 418 23.45 2.17 -25.46
C LEU A 418 24.17 1.32 -26.51
N SER A 419 25.08 0.42 -26.11
CA SER A 419 25.78 -0.46 -27.06
C SER A 419 24.85 -1.39 -27.85
N TYR A 420 23.62 -1.63 -27.39
CA TYR A 420 22.65 -2.44 -28.14
C TYR A 420 22.02 -1.68 -29.32
N GLY A 421 22.07 -0.34 -29.34
CA GLY A 421 21.52 0.49 -30.42
C GLY A 421 20.09 0.09 -30.81
N GLY A 422 19.84 -0.04 -32.12
CA GLY A 422 18.53 -0.41 -32.66
C GLY A 422 18.00 -1.80 -32.27
N ASN A 423 18.79 -2.64 -31.59
CA ASN A 423 18.33 -3.94 -31.09
C ASN A 423 17.45 -3.82 -29.84
N LYS A 424 17.37 -2.64 -29.22
CA LYS A 424 16.55 -2.39 -28.03
C LYS A 424 15.74 -1.11 -28.21
N SER A 425 14.56 -1.06 -27.60
CA SER A 425 13.68 0.11 -27.62
C SER A 425 14.17 1.19 -26.64
N GLY A 426 13.79 2.44 -26.91
CA GLY A 426 13.96 3.57 -25.99
C GLY A 426 15.35 4.20 -25.93
N GLN A 427 16.27 3.85 -26.84
CA GLN A 427 17.66 4.33 -26.78
C GLN A 427 17.78 5.84 -26.95
N GLU A 428 16.96 6.43 -27.81
CA GLU A 428 16.93 7.87 -28.04
C GLU A 428 16.35 8.64 -26.84
N GLU A 429 15.27 8.11 -26.25
CA GLU A 429 14.68 8.62 -25.02
C GLU A 429 15.66 8.54 -23.86
N LEU A 430 16.39 7.42 -23.74
CA LEU A 430 17.44 7.25 -22.74
C LEU A 430 18.52 8.31 -22.87
N LEU A 431 19.06 8.51 -24.07
CA LEU A 431 20.10 9.51 -24.32
C LEU A 431 19.60 10.92 -23.98
N HIS A 432 18.39 11.27 -24.43
CA HIS A 432 17.76 12.56 -24.12
C HIS A 432 17.62 12.78 -22.60
N LEU A 433 17.09 11.80 -21.88
CA LEU A 433 16.90 11.88 -20.43
C LEU A 433 18.24 12.04 -19.69
N VAL A 434 19.28 11.31 -20.10
CA VAL A 434 20.63 11.43 -19.53
C VAL A 434 21.20 12.82 -19.78
N CYS A 435 21.03 13.38 -20.98
CA CYS A 435 21.48 14.73 -21.30
C CYS A 435 20.80 15.81 -20.44
N GLN A 436 19.55 15.60 -20.05
CA GLN A 436 18.81 16.48 -19.14
C GLN A 436 19.26 16.37 -17.67
N MET A 437 20.00 15.33 -17.27
CA MET A 437 20.48 15.14 -15.91
C MET A 437 21.75 15.97 -15.61
N TYR A 438 21.68 17.29 -15.81
CA TYR A 438 22.82 18.21 -15.74
C TYR A 438 23.65 18.13 -14.45
N ALA A 439 22.99 17.91 -13.31
CA ALA A 439 23.61 17.82 -12.01
C ALA A 439 24.35 16.49 -11.78
N ARG A 440 23.89 15.40 -12.42
CA ARG A 440 24.47 14.06 -12.24
C ARG A 440 25.59 13.79 -13.24
N PHE A 441 25.39 14.14 -14.50
CA PHE A 441 26.34 13.88 -15.56
C PHE A 441 26.88 15.20 -16.13
N PRO A 442 28.05 15.66 -15.65
CA PRO A 442 28.71 16.84 -16.18
C PRO A 442 29.00 16.69 -17.66
N ARG A 443 29.02 17.81 -18.41
CA ARG A 443 29.30 17.82 -19.86
C ARG A 443 30.52 16.98 -20.21
N LYS A 444 31.66 17.22 -19.56
CA LYS A 444 32.93 16.53 -19.84
C LYS A 444 32.82 15.01 -19.73
N VAL A 445 32.10 14.53 -18.71
CA VAL A 445 31.92 13.08 -18.48
C VAL A 445 31.05 12.46 -19.57
N LEU A 446 29.93 13.08 -19.94
CA LEU A 446 29.10 12.59 -21.06
C LEU A 446 29.85 12.65 -22.39
N GLU A 447 30.60 13.72 -22.61
CA GLU A 447 31.38 13.91 -23.82
C GLU A 447 32.43 12.80 -23.97
N GLU A 448 33.23 12.56 -22.93
CA GLU A 448 34.29 11.54 -22.95
C GLU A 448 33.73 10.12 -22.97
N GLN A 449 32.71 9.82 -22.17
CA GLN A 449 32.29 8.44 -21.93
C GLN A 449 31.08 7.97 -22.76
N ILE A 450 30.33 8.88 -23.36
CA ILE A 450 29.13 8.55 -24.14
C ILE A 450 29.29 9.05 -25.57
N PHE A 451 29.40 10.37 -25.80
CA PHE A 451 29.41 10.93 -27.15
C PHE A 451 30.65 10.51 -27.95
N ARG A 452 31.85 10.67 -27.39
CA ARG A 452 33.09 10.23 -28.06
C ARG A 452 33.13 8.72 -28.21
N LEU A 453 32.72 7.97 -27.19
CA LEU A 453 32.62 6.51 -27.30
C LEU A 453 31.74 6.07 -28.48
N ILE A 454 30.57 6.69 -28.67
CA ILE A 454 29.66 6.40 -29.79
C ILE A 454 30.31 6.73 -31.14
N ILE A 455 31.05 7.84 -31.22
CA ILE A 455 31.75 8.30 -32.43
C ILE A 455 32.94 7.39 -32.76
N ASP A 456 33.77 7.08 -31.76
CA ASP A 456 35.00 6.31 -31.88
C ASP A 456 34.72 4.85 -32.21
N GLU A 457 33.69 4.25 -31.57
CA GLU A 457 33.21 2.89 -31.87
C GLU A 457 32.31 2.83 -33.11
N ASN A 458 32.05 3.98 -33.75
CA ASN A 458 31.26 4.13 -34.98
C ASN A 458 29.88 3.46 -34.93
N TRP A 459 29.10 3.70 -33.87
CA TRP A 459 27.75 3.14 -33.74
C TRP A 459 26.76 3.86 -34.68
N LEU A 460 26.61 3.33 -35.89
CA LEU A 460 25.80 3.91 -36.98
C LEU A 460 24.37 4.27 -36.55
N TYR A 461 23.72 3.45 -35.73
CA TYR A 461 22.37 3.71 -35.22
C TYR A 461 22.21 5.12 -34.62
N TYR A 462 23.22 5.61 -33.89
CA TYR A 462 23.20 6.95 -33.31
C TYR A 462 23.76 8.00 -34.25
N LEU A 463 24.84 7.69 -34.97
CA LEU A 463 25.54 8.65 -35.83
C LEU A 463 24.71 9.08 -37.05
N ASP A 464 23.83 8.19 -37.52
CA ASP A 464 22.88 8.43 -38.60
C ASP A 464 21.53 8.99 -38.09
N ASN A 465 21.42 9.21 -36.79
CA ASN A 465 20.21 9.73 -36.15
C ASN A 465 20.37 11.21 -35.80
N ALA A 466 19.43 12.02 -36.29
CA ALA A 466 19.31 13.43 -35.98
C ALA A 466 19.45 13.74 -34.48
N LYS A 467 18.69 13.02 -33.64
CA LYS A 467 18.54 13.32 -32.22
C LYS A 467 19.86 13.22 -31.44
N PHE A 468 20.77 12.33 -31.84
CA PHE A 468 22.08 12.21 -31.21
C PHE A 468 22.89 13.52 -31.31
N TRP A 469 22.99 14.07 -32.52
CA TRP A 469 23.76 15.29 -32.77
C TRP A 469 23.11 16.52 -32.15
N PHE A 470 21.78 16.60 -32.17
CA PHE A 470 21.05 17.65 -31.46
C PHE A 470 21.37 17.64 -29.96
N GLU A 471 21.29 16.47 -29.32
CA GLU A 471 21.58 16.35 -27.89
C GLU A 471 23.04 16.67 -27.57
N TYR A 472 23.98 16.31 -28.45
CA TYR A 472 25.39 16.64 -28.25
C TYR A 472 25.61 18.16 -28.30
N CYS A 473 25.11 18.84 -29.33
CA CYS A 473 25.18 20.30 -29.45
C CYS A 473 24.48 21.02 -28.29
N ASN A 474 23.27 20.57 -27.96
CA ASN A 474 22.49 21.13 -26.85
C ASN A 474 23.23 20.97 -25.51
N ARG A 475 23.88 19.82 -25.27
CA ARG A 475 24.65 19.60 -24.04
C ARG A 475 25.84 20.54 -23.90
N VAL A 476 26.52 20.86 -25.01
CA VAL A 476 27.59 21.86 -25.06
C VAL A 476 27.04 23.26 -24.84
N TRP A 477 25.91 23.59 -25.48
CA TRP A 477 25.31 24.91 -25.45
C TRP A 477 24.79 25.32 -24.05
N VAL A 478 24.12 24.41 -23.36
CA VAL A 478 23.52 24.66 -22.04
C VAL A 478 24.55 24.68 -20.90
N ASP A 479 25.81 24.30 -21.15
CA ASP A 479 26.86 24.25 -20.11
C ASP A 479 27.14 25.62 -19.48
N GLN A 480 26.78 25.84 -18.23
CA GLN A 480 26.94 27.15 -17.58
C GLN A 480 28.41 27.53 -17.31
N LYS A 481 29.35 26.59 -17.43
CA LYS A 481 30.76 26.80 -17.06
C LYS A 481 31.61 27.39 -18.19
N THR A 482 31.16 27.32 -19.44
CA THR A 482 31.90 27.81 -20.61
C THR A 482 31.31 29.11 -21.13
N SER A 483 32.16 29.97 -21.71
CA SER A 483 31.69 31.22 -22.31
C SER A 483 30.85 30.94 -23.57
N TYR A 484 30.01 31.89 -23.96
CA TYR A 484 29.24 31.79 -25.20
C TYR A 484 30.13 31.54 -26.43
N LEU A 485 31.24 32.30 -26.55
CA LEU A 485 32.16 32.17 -27.67
C LEU A 485 32.85 30.80 -27.69
N ASP A 486 33.26 30.28 -26.54
CA ASP A 486 33.91 28.97 -26.47
C ASP A 486 32.96 27.83 -26.85
N LYS A 487 31.68 27.93 -26.46
CA LYS A 487 30.66 26.94 -26.86
C LYS A 487 30.40 26.96 -28.35
N ARG A 488 30.18 28.17 -28.91
CA ARG A 488 29.95 28.39 -30.33
C ARG A 488 31.12 27.83 -31.14
N ARG A 489 32.34 28.24 -30.78
CA ARG A 489 33.57 27.77 -31.39
C ARG A 489 33.72 26.25 -31.31
N TYR A 490 33.41 25.66 -30.15
CA TYR A 490 33.49 24.21 -29.98
C TYR A 490 32.56 23.44 -30.92
N ILE A 491 31.31 23.89 -31.07
CA ILE A 491 30.34 23.25 -31.96
C ILE A 491 30.81 23.35 -33.42
N VAL A 492 31.23 24.55 -33.85
CA VAL A 492 31.67 24.80 -35.23
C VAL A 492 32.96 24.04 -35.56
N GLU A 493 33.97 24.07 -34.69
CA GLU A 493 35.28 23.49 -34.99
C GLU A 493 35.36 21.98 -34.73
N HIS A 494 34.56 21.42 -33.82
CA HIS A 494 34.70 20.02 -33.39
C HIS A 494 33.49 19.12 -33.67
N ILE A 495 32.27 19.67 -33.74
CA ILE A 495 31.06 18.85 -33.94
C ILE A 495 30.61 18.91 -35.40
N MET A 496 30.45 20.11 -35.98
CA MET A 496 29.99 20.26 -37.37
C MET A 496 30.78 19.42 -38.39
N PRO A 497 32.13 19.35 -38.35
CA PRO A 497 32.90 18.55 -39.31
C PRO A 497 32.61 17.05 -39.22
N LEU A 498 32.23 16.56 -38.03
CA LEU A 498 31.88 15.16 -37.82
C LEU A 498 30.50 14.82 -38.40
N VAL A 499 29.58 15.79 -38.43
CA VAL A 499 28.21 15.62 -38.94
C VAL A 499 28.16 15.74 -40.46
N CYS A 500 28.99 16.60 -41.09
CA CYS A 500 28.97 16.77 -42.55
C CYS A 500 29.28 15.46 -43.32
N ASN A 501 30.01 14.54 -42.70
CA ASN A 501 30.33 13.22 -43.26
C ASN A 501 29.22 12.16 -43.03
N ARG A 502 28.07 12.53 -42.45
CA ARG A 502 26.96 11.61 -42.11
C ARG A 502 25.76 11.82 -43.04
N ASN A 503 24.71 11.03 -42.83
CA ASN A 503 23.51 11.03 -43.66
C ASN A 503 22.71 12.34 -43.56
N ASP A 504 21.76 12.53 -44.48
CA ASP A 504 20.92 13.74 -44.52
C ASP A 504 20.04 13.91 -43.26
N SER A 505 19.72 12.83 -42.55
CA SER A 505 18.97 12.90 -41.29
C SER A 505 19.78 13.60 -40.20
N ALA A 506 21.04 13.22 -40.02
CA ALA A 506 21.97 13.86 -39.09
C ALA A 506 22.19 15.35 -39.45
N LYS A 507 22.35 15.65 -40.75
CA LYS A 507 22.52 17.02 -41.24
C LYS A 507 21.34 17.93 -40.93
N LYS A 508 20.10 17.47 -41.19
CA LYS A 508 18.87 18.22 -40.84
C LYS A 508 18.77 18.61 -39.38
N SER A 509 19.29 17.77 -38.49
CA SER A 509 19.28 18.07 -37.06
C SER A 509 20.21 19.20 -36.68
N MET A 510 21.36 19.28 -37.34
CA MET A 510 22.30 20.37 -37.15
C MET A 510 21.73 21.67 -37.70
N GLU A 511 21.07 21.63 -38.86
CA GLU A 511 20.34 22.77 -39.43
C GLU A 511 19.31 23.31 -38.43
N SER A 512 18.43 22.44 -37.92
CA SER A 512 17.41 22.82 -36.94
C SER A 512 18.01 23.39 -35.63
N PHE A 513 19.14 22.86 -35.17
CA PHE A 513 19.86 23.40 -34.02
C PHE A 513 20.42 24.79 -34.31
N CYS A 514 21.07 24.97 -35.46
CA CYS A 514 21.65 26.26 -35.87
C CYS A 514 20.57 27.32 -36.07
N GLU A 515 19.46 27.00 -36.73
CA GLU A 515 18.29 27.90 -36.86
C GLU A 515 17.79 28.39 -35.50
N SER A 516 17.79 27.52 -34.49
CA SER A 516 17.24 27.82 -33.17
C SER A 516 18.21 28.60 -32.27
N TYR A 517 19.51 28.31 -32.33
CA TYR A 517 20.49 28.79 -31.33
C TYR A 517 21.69 29.54 -31.92
N MET A 518 22.05 29.30 -33.18
CA MET A 518 23.24 29.83 -33.86
C MET A 518 22.93 30.27 -35.31
N PRO A 519 21.95 31.16 -35.54
CA PRO A 519 21.50 31.49 -36.89
C PRO A 519 22.60 32.16 -37.74
N GLU A 520 23.56 32.81 -37.09
CA GLU A 520 24.72 33.44 -37.75
C GLU A 520 25.72 32.43 -38.35
N ASP A 521 25.69 31.16 -37.90
CA ASP A 521 26.60 30.10 -38.36
C ASP A 521 25.94 29.15 -39.38
N LEU A 522 24.72 29.45 -39.83
CA LEU A 522 24.02 28.66 -40.84
C LEU A 522 24.76 28.66 -42.18
N ASP A 523 25.25 29.83 -42.61
CA ASP A 523 26.03 29.94 -43.85
C ASP A 523 27.30 29.10 -43.78
N VAL A 524 27.98 29.12 -42.62
CA VAL A 524 29.19 28.32 -42.33
C VAL A 524 28.89 26.82 -42.36
N TRP A 525 27.72 26.41 -41.86
CA TRP A 525 27.25 25.03 -41.93
C TRP A 525 26.99 24.58 -43.38
N TYR A 526 26.30 25.40 -44.18
CA TYR A 526 26.03 25.08 -45.59
C TYR A 526 27.32 25.00 -46.40
N GLU A 527 28.27 25.91 -46.17
CA GLU A 527 29.60 25.87 -46.82
C GLU A 527 30.39 24.60 -46.47
N MET A 528 30.31 24.11 -45.22
CA MET A 528 31.03 22.90 -44.79
C MET A 528 30.44 21.59 -45.32
N CYS A 529 29.13 21.56 -45.57
CA CYS A 529 28.40 20.36 -45.95
C CYS A 529 28.06 20.28 -47.46
N SER A 530 28.40 21.33 -48.22
CA SER A 530 28.43 21.39 -49.70
C SER A 530 29.57 20.55 -50.26
#